data_AF-A0A951IJC5-F1
#
_entry.id   AF-A0A951IJC5-F1
#
_cell.length_a   1.000
_cell.length_b   1.000
_cell.length_c   1.000
_cell.angle_alpha   90.00
_cell.angle_beta   90.00
_cell.angle_gamma   90.00
#
_symmetry.space_group_name_H-M   'P 1'
#
loop_
_entity.id
_entity.type
_entity.pdbx_description
1 polymer ?
#
loop_
_entity_poly.entity_id
_entity_poly.type
_entity_poly.pdbx_seq_one_letter_code
_entity_poly.pdbx_strand_id
1 'polypeptide(L)'
;MRLSFWADRLQRREVLPKEIYISLVGSLYQDERTLLFGSIGVAAAAVITAVWTDEAWLLLCATAMPLIGYLRVLDVRRFNKRRESIKTVEAARVWELRYVAGAAATVLLIGAWCFATFLVSPNPFLRLLSFAATLAYLTGISGRNFSSPMLVHTQIIGAAIPLSLAMMAAGTAYWLILAVVIVPLLLSIKSISGRLRRTLFDALISARDVALLANRFDTALNNMPLGLMMFDADHSLVVANNRIHGLFGASPDTSRRGASVKALLDESARAQRVAEADVQRLTTGFEERLSRRVETPLTATTEDGRSLSFTFEAMNGGGSVVLIEDVTERRAAEAAIRHLARYDPLT
;
A
#
# COMPACT_ATOMS: atom_id res chain seq x y z
N MET A 1 -9.56 -35.23 7.72
CA MET A 1 -8.69 -34.09 8.09
C MET A 1 -8.29 -33.19 6.89
N ARG A 2 -9.06 -33.09 5.80
CA ARG A 2 -8.71 -32.25 4.62
C ARG A 2 -9.90 -31.58 3.90
N LEU A 3 -11.00 -31.30 4.62
CA LEU A 3 -12.13 -30.52 4.08
C LEU A 3 -12.35 -29.20 4.84
N SER A 4 -11.91 -29.10 6.09
CA SER A 4 -11.98 -27.85 6.88
C SER A 4 -11.03 -26.76 6.38
N PHE A 5 -9.85 -27.12 5.86
CA PHE A 5 -8.85 -26.16 5.37
C PHE A 5 -9.33 -25.33 4.17
N TRP A 6 -10.19 -25.90 3.31
CA TRP A 6 -10.77 -25.19 2.16
C TRP A 6 -12.10 -24.50 2.50
N ALA A 7 -12.89 -25.08 3.40
CA ALA A 7 -14.13 -24.47 3.88
C ALA A 7 -13.90 -23.14 4.61
N ASP A 8 -12.83 -23.04 5.40
CA ASP A 8 -12.46 -21.81 6.12
C ASP A 8 -12.02 -20.68 5.18
N ARG A 9 -11.51 -21.02 3.99
CA ARG A 9 -11.13 -20.06 2.94
C ARG A 9 -12.33 -19.59 2.11
N LEU A 10 -13.38 -20.41 2.01
CA LEU A 10 -14.61 -20.10 1.27
C LEU A 10 -15.63 -19.33 2.13
N GLN A 11 -15.60 -19.48 3.46
CA GLN A 11 -16.48 -18.74 4.39
C GLN A 11 -15.94 -17.36 4.81
N ARG A 12 -14.69 -17.02 4.51
CA ARG A 12 -14.24 -15.62 4.55
C ARG A 12 -14.91 -14.86 3.40
N ARG A 13 -16.15 -14.41 3.63
CA ARG A 13 -16.47 -13.03 3.23
C ARG A 13 -15.42 -12.20 3.94
N GLU A 14 -14.33 -11.87 3.25
CA GLU A 14 -13.30 -10.97 3.74
C GLU A 14 -14.01 -9.71 4.20
N VAL A 15 -14.27 -9.62 5.51
CA VAL A 15 -14.68 -8.36 6.14
C VAL A 15 -13.41 -7.53 6.08
N LEU A 16 -13.24 -6.86 4.94
CA LEU A 16 -12.11 -5.99 4.68
C LEU A 16 -12.00 -5.02 5.86
N PRO A 17 -10.79 -4.80 6.41
CA PRO A 17 -10.59 -3.75 7.38
C PRO A 17 -11.21 -2.45 6.86
N LYS A 18 -12.00 -1.80 7.72
CA LYS A 18 -12.84 -0.64 7.37
C LYS A 18 -12.10 0.42 6.53
N GLU A 19 -10.87 0.74 6.92
CA GLU A 19 -10.00 1.71 6.24
C GLU A 19 -9.66 1.29 4.81
N ILE A 20 -9.37 0.00 4.60
CA ILE A 20 -9.04 -0.56 3.29
C ILE A 20 -10.26 -0.50 2.38
N TYR A 21 -11.44 -0.88 2.87
CA TYR A 21 -12.68 -0.79 2.09
C TYR A 21 -13.02 0.65 1.69
N ILE A 22 -12.93 1.61 2.62
CA ILE A 22 -13.17 3.02 2.32
C ILE A 22 -12.18 3.55 1.28
N SER A 23 -10.89 3.17 1.40
CA SER A 23 -9.85 3.53 0.42
C SER A 23 -10.13 2.95 -0.98
N LEU A 24 -10.62 1.70 -1.03
CA LEU A 24 -10.99 0.99 -2.26
C LEU A 24 -12.16 1.66 -2.99
N VAL A 25 -13.17 2.13 -2.25
CA VAL A 25 -14.24 2.96 -2.83
C VAL A 25 -13.67 4.29 -3.30
N GLY A 26 -12.75 4.89 -2.51
CA GLY A 26 -12.04 6.11 -2.90
C GLY A 26 -11.26 5.96 -4.21
N SER A 27 -10.68 4.80 -4.49
CA SER A 27 -9.93 4.55 -5.73
C SER A 27 -10.80 4.59 -6.98
N LEU A 28 -12.09 4.24 -6.89
CA LEU A 28 -13.05 4.33 -8.00
C LEU A 28 -13.21 5.76 -8.53
N TYR A 29 -12.99 6.74 -7.66
CA TYR A 29 -13.23 8.16 -7.90
C TYR A 29 -11.95 8.97 -8.18
N GLN A 30 -10.78 8.32 -8.31
CA GLN A 30 -9.51 9.05 -8.44
C GLN A 30 -9.29 9.71 -9.81
N ASP A 31 -9.83 9.14 -10.89
CA ASP A 31 -9.37 9.50 -12.24
C ASP A 31 -10.51 9.99 -13.16
N GLU A 32 -10.87 11.28 -13.01
CA GLU A 32 -11.93 11.92 -13.81
C GLU A 32 -11.55 12.10 -15.29
N ARG A 33 -10.25 12.28 -15.59
CA ARG A 33 -9.78 12.55 -16.96
C ARG A 33 -10.00 11.36 -17.86
N THR A 34 -9.58 10.19 -17.39
CA THR A 34 -9.64 8.97 -18.17
C THR A 34 -11.12 8.58 -18.39
N LEU A 35 -12.00 8.84 -17.41
CA LEU A 35 -13.46 8.73 -17.56
C LEU A 35 -14.03 9.65 -18.64
N LEU A 36 -13.62 10.91 -18.66
CA LEU A 36 -14.03 11.89 -19.65
C LEU A 36 -13.59 11.47 -21.06
N PHE A 37 -12.31 11.13 -21.26
CA PHE A 37 -11.79 10.70 -22.56
C PHE A 37 -12.52 9.45 -23.10
N GLY A 38 -12.78 8.47 -22.24
CA GLY A 38 -13.56 7.28 -22.62
C GLY A 38 -14.99 7.64 -23.03
N SER A 39 -15.61 8.60 -22.34
CA SER A 39 -16.98 9.06 -22.66
C SER A 39 -17.03 9.85 -23.97
N ILE A 40 -16.04 10.71 -24.22
CA ILE A 40 -15.91 11.48 -25.47
C ILE A 40 -15.73 10.54 -26.66
N GLY A 41 -14.87 9.53 -26.55
CA GLY A 41 -14.60 8.59 -27.63
C GLY A 41 -15.86 7.84 -28.07
N VAL A 42 -16.65 7.32 -27.12
CA VAL A 42 -17.88 6.58 -27.45
C VAL A 42 -18.99 7.54 -27.92
N ALA A 43 -19.10 8.74 -27.35
CA ALA A 43 -20.05 9.74 -27.82
C ALA A 43 -19.76 10.18 -29.26
N ALA A 44 -18.49 10.35 -29.64
CA ALA A 44 -18.11 10.68 -31.01
C ALA A 44 -18.52 9.57 -31.99
N ALA A 45 -18.29 8.31 -31.63
CA ALA A 45 -18.74 7.17 -32.43
C ALA A 45 -20.28 7.14 -32.57
N ALA A 46 -21.02 7.44 -31.49
CA ALA A 46 -22.47 7.51 -31.52
C ALA A 46 -22.99 8.64 -32.42
N VAL A 47 -22.37 9.83 -32.39
CA VAL A 47 -22.71 10.94 -33.29
C VAL A 47 -22.52 10.55 -34.75
N ILE A 48 -21.41 9.88 -35.09
CA ILE A 48 -21.16 9.41 -36.46
C ILE A 48 -22.27 8.45 -36.91
N THR A 49 -22.65 7.48 -36.07
CA THR A 49 -23.73 6.55 -36.43
C THR A 49 -25.08 7.24 -36.57
N ALA A 50 -25.39 8.23 -35.74
CA ALA A 50 -26.66 8.96 -35.81
C ALA A 50 -26.78 9.79 -37.09
N VAL A 51 -25.73 10.55 -37.44
CA VAL A 51 -25.71 11.40 -38.65
C VAL A 51 -25.83 10.59 -39.93
N TRP A 52 -25.27 9.37 -39.97
CA TRP A 52 -25.29 8.53 -41.18
C TRP A 52 -26.56 7.69 -41.34
N THR A 53 -27.33 7.49 -40.27
CA THR A 53 -28.55 6.67 -40.31
C THR A 53 -29.83 7.50 -40.33
N ASP A 54 -29.76 8.76 -39.87
CA ASP A 54 -30.91 9.65 -39.67
C ASP A 54 -31.99 9.07 -38.74
N GLU A 55 -31.54 8.24 -37.78
CA GLU A 55 -32.43 7.50 -36.88
C GLU A 55 -32.57 8.16 -35.50
N ALA A 56 -33.81 8.40 -35.09
CA ALA A 56 -34.13 9.09 -33.84
C ALA A 56 -33.55 8.40 -32.60
N TRP A 57 -33.52 7.06 -32.58
CA TRP A 57 -32.96 6.31 -31.45
C TRP A 57 -31.44 6.48 -31.32
N LEU A 58 -30.73 6.51 -32.44
CA LEU A 58 -29.27 6.70 -32.44
C LEU A 58 -28.90 8.14 -32.08
N LEU A 59 -29.72 9.12 -32.48
CA LEU A 59 -29.58 10.50 -32.05
C LEU A 59 -29.82 10.65 -30.53
N LEU A 60 -30.83 9.96 -29.99
CA LEU A 60 -31.07 9.92 -28.55
C LEU A 60 -29.86 9.34 -27.79
N CYS A 61 -29.28 8.24 -28.28
CA CYS A 61 -28.08 7.67 -27.68
C CYS A 61 -26.89 8.65 -27.75
N ALA A 62 -26.67 9.28 -28.91
CA ALA A 62 -25.58 10.24 -29.13
C ALA A 62 -25.65 11.47 -28.20
N THR A 63 -26.86 11.91 -27.84
CA THR A 63 -27.08 13.02 -26.90
C THR A 63 -27.06 12.58 -25.43
N ALA A 64 -27.57 11.39 -25.12
CA ALA A 64 -27.61 10.87 -23.75
C ALA A 64 -26.22 10.46 -23.22
N MET A 65 -25.33 9.94 -24.07
CA MET A 65 -23.98 9.52 -23.68
C MET A 65 -23.13 10.65 -23.05
N PRO A 66 -22.95 11.81 -23.70
CA PRO A 66 -22.18 12.91 -23.11
C PRO A 66 -22.85 13.48 -21.86
N LEU A 67 -24.20 13.48 -21.78
CA LEU A 67 -24.92 13.90 -20.57
C LEU A 67 -24.60 12.98 -19.39
N ILE A 68 -24.68 11.66 -19.56
CA ILE A 68 -24.31 10.71 -18.51
C ILE A 68 -22.82 10.85 -18.15
N GLY A 69 -21.94 10.98 -19.14
CA GLY A 69 -20.51 11.21 -18.91
C GLY A 69 -20.24 12.46 -18.07
N TYR A 70 -20.93 13.56 -18.36
CA TYR A 70 -20.85 14.80 -17.58
C TYR A 70 -21.37 14.63 -16.15
N LEU A 71 -22.54 14.01 -15.97
CA LEU A 71 -23.11 13.72 -14.65
C LEU A 71 -22.17 12.84 -13.81
N ARG A 72 -21.47 11.90 -14.45
CA ARG A 72 -20.47 11.04 -13.81
C ARG A 72 -19.24 11.82 -13.37
N VAL A 73 -18.73 12.75 -14.19
CA VAL A 73 -17.63 13.65 -13.79
C VAL A 73 -18.05 14.54 -12.63
N LEU A 74 -19.27 15.09 -12.65
CA LEU A 74 -19.81 15.84 -11.51
C LEU A 74 -19.91 14.98 -10.25
N ASP A 75 -20.32 13.72 -10.38
CA ASP A 75 -20.34 12.78 -9.26
C ASP A 75 -18.95 12.58 -8.66
N VAL A 76 -17.94 12.40 -9.50
CA VAL A 76 -16.55 12.27 -9.07
C VAL A 76 -16.08 13.50 -8.31
N ARG A 77 -16.37 14.69 -8.82
CA ARG A 77 -16.03 15.95 -8.15
C ARG A 77 -16.76 16.11 -6.81
N ARG A 78 -18.02 15.66 -6.71
CA ARG A 78 -18.77 15.67 -5.44
C ARG A 78 -18.20 14.70 -4.43
N PHE A 79 -17.80 13.50 -4.84
CA PHE A 79 -17.12 12.54 -3.97
C PHE A 79 -15.81 13.13 -3.45
N ASN A 80 -14.96 13.67 -4.34
CA ASN A 80 -13.66 14.20 -3.95
C ASN A 80 -13.77 15.37 -2.96
N LYS A 81 -14.79 16.24 -3.10
CA LYS A 81 -15.09 17.29 -2.10
C LYS A 81 -15.53 16.76 -0.74
N ARG A 82 -16.12 15.56 -0.68
CA ARG A 82 -16.63 14.94 0.55
C ARG A 82 -15.75 13.81 1.08
N ARG A 83 -14.64 13.50 0.41
CA ARG A 83 -13.80 12.33 0.69
C ARG A 83 -13.39 12.22 2.15
N GLU A 84 -12.95 13.34 2.74
CA GLU A 84 -12.50 13.39 4.15
C GLU A 84 -13.64 13.18 5.16
N SER A 85 -14.89 13.47 4.77
CA SER A 85 -16.07 13.26 5.61
C SER A 85 -16.54 11.79 5.64
N ILE A 86 -16.09 10.97 4.70
CA ILE A 86 -16.51 9.57 4.57
C ILE A 86 -15.65 8.69 5.48
N LYS A 87 -16.09 8.52 6.73
CA LYS A 87 -15.38 7.72 7.74
C LYS A 87 -16.08 6.41 8.09
N THR A 88 -17.25 6.11 7.52
CA THR A 88 -18.05 4.92 7.83
C THR A 88 -18.18 4.00 6.63
N VAL A 89 -18.36 2.70 6.88
CA VAL A 89 -18.51 1.68 5.82
C VAL A 89 -19.83 1.92 5.08
N GLU A 90 -20.87 2.30 5.80
CA GLU A 90 -22.21 2.59 5.28
C GLU A 90 -22.17 3.78 4.32
N ALA A 91 -21.49 4.87 4.71
CA ALA A 91 -21.32 6.03 3.83
C ALA A 91 -20.54 5.67 2.57
N ALA A 92 -19.43 4.92 2.71
CA ALA A 92 -18.65 4.46 1.56
C ALA A 92 -19.47 3.55 0.64
N ARG A 93 -20.31 2.66 1.19
CA ARG A 93 -21.17 1.76 0.42
C ARG A 93 -22.21 2.52 -0.41
N VAL A 94 -22.78 3.61 0.11
CA VAL A 94 -23.70 4.47 -0.67
C VAL A 94 -22.98 5.06 -1.89
N TRP A 95 -21.74 5.52 -1.71
CA TRP A 95 -20.93 6.03 -2.83
C TRP A 95 -20.53 4.92 -3.81
N GLU A 96 -20.20 3.71 -3.32
CA GLU A 96 -19.96 2.56 -4.19
C GLU A 96 -21.20 2.25 -5.06
N LEU A 97 -22.38 2.11 -4.45
CA LEU A 97 -23.62 1.82 -5.17
C LEU A 97 -23.97 2.93 -6.17
N ARG A 98 -23.77 4.19 -5.80
CA ARG A 98 -23.96 5.34 -6.68
C ARG A 98 -23.01 5.31 -7.87
N TYR A 99 -21.74 4.96 -7.65
CA TYR A 99 -20.78 4.75 -8.74
C TYR A 99 -21.22 3.61 -9.66
N VAL A 100 -21.62 2.48 -9.08
CA VAL A 100 -22.10 1.30 -9.83
C VAL A 100 -23.32 1.64 -10.67
N ALA A 101 -24.30 2.34 -10.11
CA ALA A 101 -25.50 2.76 -10.84
C ALA A 101 -25.15 3.64 -12.05
N GLY A 102 -24.29 4.64 -11.85
CA GLY A 102 -23.84 5.51 -12.94
C GLY A 102 -23.06 4.75 -14.02
N ALA A 103 -22.18 3.85 -13.63
CA ALA A 103 -21.40 3.02 -14.54
C ALA A 103 -22.27 2.01 -15.31
N ALA A 104 -23.28 1.43 -14.66
CA ALA A 104 -24.27 0.56 -15.27
C ALA A 104 -25.09 1.31 -16.32
N ALA A 105 -25.57 2.52 -16.00
CA ALA A 105 -26.30 3.38 -16.93
C ALA A 105 -25.47 3.68 -18.19
N THR A 106 -24.18 4.01 -18.04
CA THR A 106 -23.28 4.23 -19.17
C THR A 106 -23.17 2.99 -20.05
N VAL A 107 -22.90 1.83 -19.46
CA VAL A 107 -22.63 0.62 -20.23
C VAL A 107 -23.90 0.07 -20.89
N LEU A 108 -25.05 0.13 -20.22
CA LEU A 108 -26.34 -0.22 -20.80
C LEU A 108 -26.69 0.69 -21.99
N LEU A 109 -26.42 1.99 -21.90
CA LEU A 109 -26.65 2.91 -23.00
C LEU A 109 -25.74 2.61 -24.20
N ILE A 110 -24.45 2.32 -23.96
CA ILE A 110 -23.50 1.91 -25.00
C ILE A 110 -23.95 0.59 -25.65
N GLY A 111 -24.35 -0.39 -24.85
CA GLY A 111 -24.87 -1.67 -25.34
C GLY A 111 -26.15 -1.50 -26.16
N ALA A 112 -27.10 -0.70 -25.69
CA ALA A 112 -28.34 -0.40 -26.40
C ALA A 112 -28.10 0.33 -27.73
N TRP A 113 -27.16 1.28 -27.75
CA TRP A 113 -26.73 1.97 -28.96
C TRP A 113 -26.11 1.01 -29.99
N CYS A 114 -25.20 0.12 -29.53
CA CYS A 114 -24.62 -0.90 -30.41
C CYS A 114 -25.68 -1.85 -30.96
N PHE A 115 -26.61 -2.30 -30.11
CA PHE A 115 -27.74 -3.13 -30.51
C PHE A 115 -28.61 -2.46 -31.57
N ALA A 116 -29.02 -1.20 -31.34
CA ALA A 116 -29.82 -0.44 -32.29
C ALA A 116 -29.08 -0.21 -33.62
N THR A 117 -27.78 0.05 -33.59
CA THR A 117 -26.98 0.23 -34.82
C THR A 117 -27.00 -1.02 -35.69
N PHE A 118 -26.98 -2.21 -35.08
CA PHE A 118 -27.06 -3.49 -35.82
C PHE A 118 -28.44 -3.74 -36.42
N LEU A 119 -29.51 -3.37 -35.71
CA LEU A 119 -30.88 -3.52 -36.19
C LEU A 119 -31.18 -2.61 -37.37
N VAL A 120 -30.75 -1.34 -37.30
CA VAL A 120 -31.22 -0.33 -38.25
C VAL A 120 -30.28 -0.13 -39.43
N SER A 121 -28.97 -0.25 -39.23
CA SER A 121 -28.00 0.00 -40.29
C SER A 121 -27.52 -1.30 -40.93
N PRO A 122 -27.66 -1.48 -42.27
CA PRO A 122 -26.98 -2.56 -43.01
C PRO A 122 -25.50 -2.24 -43.27
N ASN A 123 -25.06 -0.99 -43.08
CA ASN A 123 -23.70 -0.56 -43.36
C ASN A 123 -22.68 -1.25 -42.43
N PRO A 124 -21.72 -2.05 -42.97
CA PRO A 124 -20.76 -2.79 -42.16
C PRO A 124 -19.82 -1.87 -41.38
N PHE A 125 -19.52 -0.67 -41.89
CA PHE A 125 -18.69 0.31 -41.19
C PHE A 125 -19.33 0.77 -39.89
N LEU A 126 -20.63 1.09 -39.88
CA LEU A 126 -21.34 1.56 -38.69
C LEU A 126 -21.49 0.46 -37.64
N ARG A 127 -21.73 -0.79 -38.08
CA ARG A 127 -21.72 -1.97 -37.20
C ARG A 127 -20.35 -2.21 -36.58
N LEU A 128 -19.27 -2.12 -37.38
CA LEU A 128 -17.91 -2.27 -36.88
C LEU A 128 -17.50 -1.15 -35.93
N LEU A 129 -17.87 0.11 -36.23
CA LEU A 129 -17.58 1.27 -35.40
C LEU A 129 -18.24 1.14 -34.02
N SER A 130 -19.53 0.82 -33.99
CA SER A 130 -20.29 0.64 -32.74
C SER A 130 -19.80 -0.55 -31.92
N PHE A 131 -19.47 -1.65 -32.59
CA PHE A 131 -18.83 -2.81 -32.00
C PHE A 131 -17.47 -2.48 -31.37
N ALA A 132 -16.57 -1.86 -32.14
CA ALA A 132 -15.21 -1.55 -31.69
C ALA A 132 -15.21 -0.53 -30.55
N ALA A 133 -16.07 0.49 -30.60
CA ALA A 133 -16.22 1.47 -29.53
C ALA A 133 -16.73 0.82 -28.23
N THR A 134 -17.71 -0.09 -28.32
CA THR A 134 -18.22 -0.85 -27.16
C THR A 134 -17.13 -1.73 -26.55
N LEU A 135 -16.34 -2.41 -27.40
CA LEU A 135 -15.24 -3.26 -26.97
C LEU A 135 -14.10 -2.47 -26.33
N ALA A 136 -13.73 -1.32 -26.90
CA ALA A 136 -12.71 -0.43 -26.35
C ALA A 136 -13.12 0.15 -24.99
N TYR A 137 -14.42 0.41 -24.79
CA TYR A 137 -14.92 0.82 -23.48
C TYR A 137 -14.81 -0.32 -22.46
N LEU A 138 -15.16 -1.55 -22.87
CA LEU A 138 -15.06 -2.75 -22.03
C LEU A 138 -13.63 -3.03 -21.53
N THR A 139 -12.61 -2.87 -22.38
CA THR A 139 -11.21 -3.10 -21.98
C THR A 139 -10.72 -2.09 -20.95
N GLY A 140 -11.26 -0.87 -20.94
CA GLY A 140 -10.95 0.16 -19.93
C GLY A 140 -11.47 -0.16 -18.52
N ILE A 141 -12.44 -1.09 -18.38
CA ILE A 141 -13.05 -1.45 -17.11
C ILE A 141 -12.02 -2.04 -16.15
N SER A 142 -11.19 -2.98 -16.61
CA SER A 142 -10.23 -3.69 -15.75
C SER A 142 -9.18 -2.78 -15.14
N GLY A 143 -8.88 -1.64 -15.76
CA GLY A 143 -7.91 -0.68 -15.23
C GLY A 143 -8.46 0.21 -14.12
N ARG A 144 -9.73 0.63 -14.20
CA ARG A 144 -10.29 1.66 -13.29
C ARG A 144 -11.18 1.09 -12.19
N ASN A 145 -11.79 -0.05 -12.47
CA ASN A 145 -12.93 -0.54 -11.72
C ASN A 145 -12.65 -1.85 -11.00
N PHE A 146 -11.44 -2.42 -11.14
CA PHE A 146 -11.04 -3.69 -10.52
C PHE A 146 -11.22 -3.70 -8.99
N SER A 147 -11.23 -2.52 -8.37
CA SER A 147 -11.36 -2.36 -6.93
C SER A 147 -12.75 -2.82 -6.44
N SER A 148 -13.82 -2.71 -7.25
CA SER A 148 -15.16 -3.22 -6.91
C SER A 148 -15.58 -4.40 -7.80
N PRO A 149 -15.76 -5.61 -7.25
CA PRO A 149 -16.20 -6.77 -8.04
C PRO A 149 -17.64 -6.62 -8.55
N MET A 150 -18.51 -5.96 -7.78
CA MET A 150 -19.89 -5.68 -8.19
C MET A 150 -19.91 -4.81 -9.44
N LEU A 151 -19.08 -3.78 -9.46
CA LEU A 151 -18.95 -2.86 -10.60
C LEU A 151 -18.49 -3.59 -11.87
N VAL A 152 -17.40 -4.37 -11.78
CA VAL A 152 -16.86 -5.12 -12.93
C VAL A 152 -17.90 -6.09 -13.49
N HIS A 153 -18.57 -6.87 -12.64
CA HIS A 153 -19.60 -7.79 -13.12
C HIS A 153 -20.77 -7.07 -13.77
N THR A 154 -21.25 -5.99 -13.17
CA THR A 154 -22.38 -5.21 -13.69
C THR A 154 -22.07 -4.65 -15.09
N GLN A 155 -20.86 -4.12 -15.29
CA GLN A 155 -20.46 -3.58 -16.58
C GLN A 155 -20.19 -4.66 -17.62
N ILE A 156 -19.55 -5.77 -17.25
CA ILE A 156 -19.35 -6.89 -18.18
C ILE A 156 -20.71 -7.43 -18.66
N ILE A 157 -21.65 -7.68 -17.74
CA ILE A 157 -22.98 -8.18 -18.07
C ILE A 157 -23.76 -7.14 -18.90
N GLY A 158 -23.73 -5.88 -18.47
CA GLY A 158 -24.43 -4.78 -19.12
C GLY A 158 -24.00 -4.50 -20.56
N ALA A 159 -22.75 -4.80 -20.93
CA ALA A 159 -22.28 -4.71 -22.31
C ALA A 159 -22.39 -6.04 -23.07
N ALA A 160 -22.06 -7.16 -22.43
CA ALA A 160 -22.05 -8.47 -23.08
C ALA A 160 -23.44 -8.87 -23.59
N ILE A 161 -24.49 -8.67 -22.78
CA ILE A 161 -25.85 -9.08 -23.17
C ILE A 161 -26.32 -8.30 -24.42
N PRO A 162 -26.32 -6.96 -24.45
CA PRO A 162 -26.74 -6.24 -25.66
C PRO A 162 -25.85 -6.52 -26.87
N LEU A 163 -24.54 -6.66 -26.67
CA LEU A 163 -23.59 -6.95 -27.75
C LEU A 163 -23.86 -8.32 -28.39
N SER A 164 -24.06 -9.37 -27.57
CA SER A 164 -24.42 -10.69 -28.07
C SER A 164 -25.77 -10.68 -28.78
N LEU A 165 -26.77 -9.99 -28.23
CA LEU A 165 -28.08 -9.84 -28.88
C LEU A 165 -27.97 -9.10 -30.22
N ALA A 166 -27.10 -8.09 -30.33
CA ALA A 166 -26.89 -7.32 -31.56
C ALA A 166 -26.40 -8.21 -32.70
N MET A 167 -25.45 -9.08 -32.37
CA MET A 167 -24.80 -9.99 -33.30
C MET A 167 -25.74 -11.12 -33.72
N MET A 168 -26.56 -11.63 -32.79
CA MET A 168 -27.62 -12.60 -33.09
C MET A 168 -28.69 -11.97 -33.99
N ALA A 169 -29.10 -10.73 -33.73
CA ALA A 169 -30.12 -10.04 -34.51
C ALA A 169 -29.68 -9.72 -35.95
N ALA A 170 -28.37 -9.53 -36.20
CA ALA A 170 -27.87 -9.32 -37.55
C ALA A 170 -27.92 -10.58 -38.45
N GLY A 171 -28.18 -11.77 -37.89
CA GLY A 171 -28.63 -12.95 -38.62
C GLY A 171 -27.65 -13.65 -39.57
N THR A 172 -26.43 -13.13 -39.76
CA THR A 172 -25.41 -13.75 -40.62
C THR A 172 -24.41 -14.59 -39.83
N ALA A 173 -23.84 -15.63 -40.45
CA ALA A 173 -22.93 -16.57 -39.80
C ALA A 173 -21.69 -15.91 -39.16
N TYR A 174 -21.14 -14.87 -39.79
CA TYR A 174 -19.93 -14.21 -39.30
C TYR A 174 -20.17 -13.41 -38.00
N TRP A 175 -21.37 -12.87 -37.77
CA TRP A 175 -21.70 -12.21 -36.50
C TRP A 175 -21.85 -13.22 -35.35
N LEU A 176 -22.41 -14.40 -35.63
CA LEU A 176 -22.49 -15.48 -34.64
C LEU A 176 -21.11 -16.01 -34.24
N ILE A 177 -20.21 -16.17 -35.20
CA ILE A 177 -18.81 -16.54 -34.92
C ILE A 177 -18.16 -15.48 -34.02
N LEU A 178 -18.31 -14.21 -34.37
CA LEU A 178 -17.73 -13.12 -33.58
C LEU A 178 -18.32 -13.07 -32.16
N ALA A 179 -19.60 -13.40 -31.96
CA ALA A 179 -20.22 -13.46 -30.64
C ALA A 179 -19.57 -14.51 -29.74
N VAL A 180 -19.23 -15.68 -30.30
CA VAL A 180 -18.49 -16.73 -29.58
C VAL A 180 -17.05 -16.32 -29.28
N VAL A 181 -16.37 -15.68 -30.23
CA VAL A 181 -14.96 -15.24 -30.09
C VAL A 181 -14.78 -14.19 -28.98
N ILE A 182 -15.80 -13.39 -28.69
CA ILE A 182 -15.73 -12.37 -27.63
C ILE A 182 -15.87 -12.97 -26.23
N VAL A 183 -16.50 -14.14 -26.08
CA VAL A 183 -16.70 -14.75 -24.76
C VAL A 183 -15.37 -14.96 -24.01
N PRO A 184 -14.33 -15.57 -24.61
CA PRO A 184 -12.99 -15.64 -23.99
C PRO A 184 -12.41 -14.28 -23.58
N LEU A 185 -12.65 -13.22 -24.37
CA LEU A 185 -12.17 -11.87 -24.05
C LEU A 185 -12.88 -11.30 -22.81
N LEU A 186 -14.20 -11.45 -22.71
CA LEU A 186 -14.97 -11.03 -21.53
C LEU A 186 -14.54 -11.79 -20.27
N LEU A 187 -14.31 -13.11 -20.39
CA LEU A 187 -13.78 -13.93 -19.30
C LEU A 187 -12.37 -13.50 -18.91
N SER A 188 -11.54 -13.12 -19.88
CA SER A 188 -10.20 -12.60 -19.65
C SER A 188 -10.24 -11.28 -18.89
N ILE A 189 -11.10 -10.33 -19.28
CA ILE A 189 -11.29 -9.05 -18.56
C ILE A 189 -11.72 -9.29 -17.11
N LYS A 190 -12.67 -10.22 -16.87
CA LYS A 190 -13.08 -10.64 -15.53
C LYS A 190 -11.91 -11.22 -14.73
N SER A 191 -11.15 -12.13 -15.35
CA SER A 191 -10.01 -12.80 -14.71
C SER A 191 -8.87 -11.82 -14.40
N ILE A 192 -8.57 -10.88 -15.29
CA ILE A 192 -7.53 -9.86 -15.11
C ILE A 192 -7.91 -8.94 -13.96
N SER A 193 -9.14 -8.43 -13.95
CA SER A 193 -9.64 -7.56 -12.86
C SER A 193 -9.54 -8.26 -11.51
N GLY A 194 -9.94 -9.54 -11.44
CA GLY A 194 -9.84 -10.34 -10.22
C GLY A 194 -8.41 -10.65 -9.78
N ARG A 195 -7.46 -10.78 -10.71
CA ARG A 195 -6.02 -10.92 -10.40
C ARG A 195 -5.44 -9.61 -9.89
N LEU A 196 -5.64 -8.51 -10.61
CA LEU A 196 -5.12 -7.19 -10.24
C LEU A 196 -5.58 -6.78 -8.84
N ARG A 197 -6.87 -6.99 -8.55
CA ARG A 197 -7.45 -6.77 -7.22
C ARG A 197 -6.73 -7.57 -6.13
N ARG A 198 -6.53 -8.88 -6.34
CA ARG A 198 -5.84 -9.75 -5.37
C ARG A 198 -4.39 -9.32 -5.15
N THR A 199 -3.63 -9.09 -6.21
CA THR A 199 -2.23 -8.66 -6.10
C THR A 199 -2.10 -7.34 -5.34
N LEU A 200 -2.98 -6.36 -5.59
CA LEU A 200 -2.96 -5.10 -4.85
C LEU A 200 -3.37 -5.29 -3.38
N PHE A 201 -4.35 -6.14 -3.10
CA PHE A 201 -4.72 -6.46 -1.71
C PHE A 201 -3.58 -7.15 -0.96
N ASP A 202 -2.96 -8.16 -1.56
CA ASP A 202 -1.85 -8.90 -0.95
C ASP A 202 -0.67 -7.95 -0.65
N ALA A 203 -0.38 -7.03 -1.57
CA ALA A 203 0.65 -6.01 -1.38
C ALA A 203 0.32 -5.01 -0.25
N LEU A 204 -0.93 -4.54 -0.19
CA LEU A 204 -1.38 -3.61 0.86
C LEU A 204 -1.37 -4.26 2.25
N ILE A 205 -1.82 -5.51 2.36
CA ILE A 205 -1.80 -6.26 3.62
C ILE A 205 -0.35 -6.49 4.06
N SER A 206 0.51 -6.94 3.15
CA SER A 206 1.93 -7.16 3.46
C SER A 206 2.64 -5.87 3.91
N ALA A 207 2.38 -4.75 3.23
CA ALA A 207 2.93 -3.45 3.63
C ALA A 207 2.45 -3.03 5.02
N ARG A 208 1.17 -3.26 5.34
CA ARG A 208 0.61 -3.00 6.67
C ARG A 208 1.26 -3.88 7.74
N ASP A 209 1.40 -5.17 7.48
CA ASP A 209 1.96 -6.12 8.44
C ASP A 209 3.43 -5.79 8.74
N VAL A 210 4.21 -5.41 7.71
CA VAL A 210 5.57 -4.90 7.88
C VAL A 210 5.60 -3.63 8.73
N ALA A 211 4.70 -2.68 8.48
CA ALA A 211 4.63 -1.45 9.27
C ALA A 211 4.23 -1.71 10.73
N LEU A 212 3.28 -2.62 10.97
CA LEU A 212 2.88 -3.01 12.33
C LEU A 212 4.01 -3.72 13.07
N LEU A 213 4.74 -4.60 12.38
CA LEU A 213 5.90 -5.28 12.93
C LEU A 213 7.02 -4.29 13.29
N ALA A 214 7.33 -3.36 12.37
CA ALA A 214 8.31 -2.29 12.60
C ALA A 214 7.94 -1.44 13.83
N ASN A 215 6.68 -0.97 13.91
CA ASN A 215 6.20 -0.22 15.06
C ASN A 215 6.30 -1.01 16.38
N ARG A 216 6.02 -2.32 16.36
CA ARG A 216 6.15 -3.18 17.54
C ARG A 216 7.61 -3.35 17.95
N PHE A 217 8.52 -3.53 16.99
CA PHE A 217 9.96 -3.58 17.26
C PHE A 217 10.46 -2.26 17.84
N ASP A 218 10.10 -1.12 17.23
CA ASP A 218 10.47 0.20 17.75
C ASP A 218 9.94 0.43 19.16
N THR A 219 8.70 0.04 19.43
CA THR A 219 8.10 0.13 20.76
C THR A 219 8.82 -0.77 21.77
N ALA A 220 9.15 -2.00 21.38
CA ALA A 220 9.86 -2.94 22.26
C ALA A 220 11.26 -2.42 22.59
N LEU A 221 12.03 -1.98 21.58
CA LEU A 221 13.39 -1.45 21.74
C LEU A 221 13.42 -0.21 22.62
N ASN A 222 12.46 0.71 22.45
CA ASN A 222 12.41 1.96 23.21
C ASN A 222 11.93 1.81 24.65
N ASN A 223 11.26 0.70 24.99
CA ASN A 223 10.85 0.37 26.35
C ASN A 223 11.86 -0.56 27.08
N MET A 224 12.98 -0.93 26.45
CA MET A 224 14.04 -1.68 27.13
C MET A 224 14.82 -0.79 28.12
N PRO A 225 15.23 -1.32 29.28
CA PRO A 225 16.00 -0.57 30.28
C PRO A 225 17.45 -0.30 29.85
N LEU A 226 17.98 -1.11 28.93
CA LEU A 226 19.33 -1.03 28.38
C LEU A 226 19.38 -0.09 27.17
N GLY A 227 20.52 0.59 26.99
CA GLY A 227 20.83 1.24 25.71
C GLY A 227 21.16 0.20 24.66
N LEU A 228 20.65 0.38 23.44
CA LEU A 228 20.91 -0.54 22.33
C LEU A 228 21.32 0.25 21.09
N MET A 229 22.44 -0.15 20.49
CA MET A 229 22.93 0.34 19.21
C MET A 229 23.25 -0.85 18.30
N MET A 230 22.91 -0.77 17.03
CA MET A 230 23.29 -1.78 16.03
C MET A 230 24.09 -1.10 14.93
N PHE A 231 25.24 -1.68 14.59
CA PHE A 231 26.11 -1.20 13.51
C PHE A 231 26.11 -2.20 12.36
N ASP A 232 26.15 -1.70 11.12
CA ASP A 232 26.35 -2.54 9.93
C ASP A 232 27.81 -2.98 9.77
N ALA A 233 28.10 -3.68 8.67
CA ALA A 233 29.44 -4.16 8.35
C ALA A 233 30.46 -3.04 8.12
N ASP A 234 30.01 -1.83 7.79
CA ASP A 234 30.83 -0.65 7.56
C ASP A 234 30.93 0.23 8.83
N HIS A 235 30.57 -0.32 9.99
CA HIS A 235 30.58 0.37 11.29
C HIS A 235 29.70 1.63 11.36
N SER A 236 28.64 1.68 10.55
CA SER A 236 27.65 2.75 10.56
C SER A 236 26.42 2.35 11.39
N LEU A 237 25.90 3.29 12.18
CA LEU A 237 24.75 3.06 13.07
C LEU A 237 23.47 2.82 12.26
N VAL A 238 22.82 1.66 12.44
CA VAL A 238 21.57 1.28 11.76
C VAL A 238 20.36 1.43 12.67
N VAL A 239 20.50 1.06 13.94
CA VAL A 239 19.42 1.09 14.94
C VAL A 239 19.96 1.65 16.24
N ALA A 240 19.17 2.49 16.90
CA ALA A 240 19.52 3.11 18.17
C ALA A 240 18.23 3.35 18.95
N ASN A 241 18.12 2.85 20.19
CA ASN A 241 16.92 3.06 21.01
C ASN A 241 16.98 4.35 21.82
N ASN A 242 15.84 4.84 22.30
CA ASN A 242 15.75 6.11 23.02
C ASN A 242 16.59 6.16 24.32
N ARG A 243 16.90 5.00 24.90
CA ARG A 243 17.70 4.92 26.14
C ARG A 243 19.11 5.45 25.95
N ILE A 244 19.68 5.38 24.73
CA ILE A 244 21.02 5.91 24.44
C ILE A 244 21.11 7.42 24.70
N HIS A 245 20.05 8.20 24.45
CA HIS A 245 20.03 9.64 24.71
C HIS A 245 20.21 9.93 26.20
N GLY A 246 19.54 9.12 27.04
CA GLY A 246 19.65 9.19 28.50
C GLY A 246 21.02 8.76 29.04
N LEU A 247 21.77 7.93 28.29
CA LEU A 247 23.10 7.45 28.69
C LEU A 247 24.24 8.33 28.15
N PHE A 248 24.21 8.70 26.88
CA PHE A 248 25.30 9.46 26.21
C PHE A 248 25.08 10.97 26.08
N GLY A 249 23.84 11.45 26.17
CA GLY A 249 23.53 12.89 26.13
C GLY A 249 23.41 13.40 24.70
N ALA A 250 23.52 12.48 23.73
CA ALA A 250 23.31 12.74 22.33
C ALA A 250 21.88 13.21 22.06
N SER A 251 21.75 14.23 21.21
CA SER A 251 20.47 14.70 20.68
C SER A 251 19.79 13.61 19.82
N PRO A 252 18.45 13.59 19.72
CA PRO A 252 17.71 12.74 18.79
C PRO A 252 18.21 12.82 17.33
N ASP A 253 18.78 13.96 16.95
CA ASP A 253 19.26 14.21 15.59
C ASP A 253 20.60 13.54 15.26
N THR A 254 21.35 13.09 16.26
CA THR A 254 22.72 12.56 16.11
C THR A 254 22.76 11.04 16.15
N SER A 255 21.72 10.41 16.70
CA SER A 255 21.46 8.96 16.56
C SER A 255 20.77 8.61 15.24
N ARG A 256 20.92 9.47 14.21
CA ARG A 256 20.44 9.20 12.86
C ARG A 256 21.16 7.99 12.27
N ARG A 257 20.40 7.21 11.50
CA ARG A 257 20.94 6.11 10.69
C ARG A 257 22.13 6.62 9.87
N GLY A 258 23.25 5.93 9.92
CA GLY A 258 24.50 6.26 9.23
C GLY A 258 25.56 6.98 10.09
N ALA A 259 25.30 7.28 11.36
CA ALA A 259 26.32 7.90 12.22
C ALA A 259 27.47 6.93 12.53
N SER A 260 28.71 7.42 12.51
CA SER A 260 29.89 6.66 12.94
C SER A 260 30.06 6.67 14.46
N VAL A 261 30.78 5.70 15.01
CA VAL A 261 31.12 5.63 16.44
C VAL A 261 31.77 6.93 16.91
N LYS A 262 32.73 7.46 16.13
CA LYS A 262 33.41 8.71 16.44
C LYS A 262 32.42 9.88 16.58
N ALA A 263 31.48 10.01 15.65
CA ALA A 263 30.48 11.07 15.70
C ALA A 263 29.60 10.99 16.97
N LEU A 264 29.25 9.78 17.42
CA LEU A 264 28.48 9.56 18.65
C LEU A 264 29.28 9.94 19.90
N LEU A 265 30.58 9.61 19.95
CA LEU A 265 31.45 9.93 21.09
C LEU A 265 31.82 11.42 21.13
N ASP A 266 32.06 12.05 19.99
CA ASP A 266 32.29 13.50 19.88
C ASP A 266 31.06 14.29 20.40
N GLU A 267 29.86 13.82 20.09
CA GLU A 267 28.60 14.40 20.61
C GLU A 267 28.49 14.20 22.13
N SER A 268 28.85 13.01 22.61
CA SER A 268 28.83 12.68 24.05
C SER A 268 29.82 13.54 24.84
N ALA A 269 30.96 13.89 24.24
CA ALA A 269 31.92 14.83 24.81
C ALA A 269 31.39 16.26 24.82
N ARG A 270 30.74 16.71 23.75
CA ARG A 270 30.04 18.01 23.73
C ARG A 270 28.93 18.11 24.78
N ALA A 271 28.28 16.99 25.09
CA ALA A 271 27.29 16.88 26.15
C ALA A 271 27.89 16.69 27.56
N GLN A 272 29.23 16.80 27.71
CA GLN A 272 29.95 16.63 28.97
C GLN A 272 29.71 15.27 29.65
N ARG A 273 29.45 14.22 28.85
CA ARG A 273 29.27 12.85 29.38
C ARG A 273 30.55 12.02 29.28
N VAL A 274 31.42 12.37 28.33
CA VAL A 274 32.71 11.71 28.09
C VAL A 274 33.79 12.78 28.07
N ALA A 275 34.88 12.57 28.80
CA ALA A 275 36.01 13.50 28.75
C ALA A 275 36.61 13.56 27.34
N GLU A 276 36.89 14.77 26.84
CA GLU A 276 37.43 14.96 25.47
C GLU A 276 38.74 14.18 25.24
N ALA A 277 39.58 14.08 26.29
CA ALA A 277 40.81 13.30 26.28
C ALA A 277 40.58 11.78 26.10
N ASP A 278 39.41 11.27 26.46
CA ASP A 278 39.06 9.85 26.37
C ASP A 278 38.36 9.48 25.04
N VAL A 279 37.88 10.45 24.27
CA VAL A 279 37.13 10.20 23.03
C VAL A 279 37.92 9.35 22.03
N GLN A 280 39.18 9.71 21.78
CA GLN A 280 40.03 8.99 20.83
C GLN A 280 40.28 7.55 21.31
N ARG A 281 40.54 7.38 22.61
CA ARG A 281 40.78 6.06 23.24
C ARG A 281 39.54 5.17 23.17
N LEU A 282 38.37 5.72 23.47
CA LEU A 282 37.10 5.01 23.42
C LEU A 282 36.68 4.68 21.99
N THR A 283 36.93 5.58 21.03
CA THR A 283 36.66 5.34 19.60
C THR A 283 37.45 4.14 19.10
N THR A 284 38.78 4.15 19.29
CA THR A 284 39.64 3.02 18.91
C THR A 284 39.21 1.73 19.60
N GLY A 285 38.91 1.79 20.91
CA GLY A 285 38.46 0.63 21.68
C GLY A 285 37.10 0.06 21.24
N PHE A 286 36.20 0.91 20.72
CA PHE A 286 34.94 0.49 20.12
C PHE A 286 35.16 -0.15 18.76
N GLU A 287 35.90 0.51 17.86
CA GLU A 287 36.18 0.03 16.50
C GLU A 287 36.93 -1.31 16.51
N GLU A 288 37.88 -1.49 17.43
CA GLU A 288 38.57 -2.77 17.64
C GLU A 288 37.61 -3.89 18.05
N ARG A 289 36.64 -3.61 18.94
CA ARG A 289 35.65 -4.61 19.39
C ARG A 289 34.63 -4.95 18.31
N LEU A 290 34.19 -3.94 17.56
CA LEU A 290 33.32 -4.11 16.40
C LEU A 290 33.99 -4.95 15.30
N SER A 291 35.31 -4.85 15.15
CA SER A 291 36.07 -5.57 14.10
C SER A 291 36.62 -6.95 14.54
N ARG A 292 36.93 -7.17 15.83
CA ARG A 292 37.68 -8.36 16.27
C ARG A 292 36.93 -9.37 17.15
N ARG A 293 35.62 -9.27 17.34
CA ARG A 293 34.83 -10.24 18.15
C ARG A 293 35.43 -10.45 19.56
N VAL A 294 35.99 -9.39 20.14
CA VAL A 294 36.61 -9.42 21.46
C VAL A 294 35.50 -9.42 22.51
N GLU A 295 35.36 -10.52 23.26
CA GLU A 295 34.29 -10.73 24.25
C GLU A 295 34.46 -9.93 25.55
N THR A 296 35.57 -9.21 25.74
CA THR A 296 35.75 -8.44 26.97
C THR A 296 34.86 -7.20 26.98
N PRO A 297 33.97 -7.04 27.98
CA PRO A 297 33.12 -5.88 28.10
C PRO A 297 33.98 -4.62 28.18
N LEU A 298 33.67 -3.61 27.37
CA LEU A 298 34.26 -2.28 27.55
C LEU A 298 33.51 -1.61 28.69
N THR A 299 34.23 -0.98 29.61
CA THR A 299 33.60 -0.14 30.64
C THR A 299 34.09 1.28 30.50
N ALA A 300 33.18 2.25 30.57
CA ALA A 300 33.51 3.67 30.67
C ALA A 300 32.87 4.27 31.92
N THR A 301 33.53 5.26 32.49
CA THR A 301 32.96 6.10 33.53
C THR A 301 32.63 7.45 32.91
N THR A 302 31.38 7.90 33.06
CA THR A 302 30.96 9.22 32.58
C THR A 302 31.41 10.31 33.55
N GLU A 303 31.51 11.56 33.11
CA GLU A 303 31.84 12.68 34.02
C GLU A 303 30.81 12.84 35.15
N ASP A 304 29.53 12.50 34.88
CA ASP A 304 28.46 12.44 35.89
C ASP A 304 28.61 11.28 36.92
N GLY A 305 29.71 10.52 36.89
CA GLY A 305 30.00 9.45 37.86
C GLY A 305 29.33 8.11 37.59
N ARG A 306 28.64 7.92 36.46
CA ARG A 306 28.01 6.64 36.09
C ARG A 306 29.04 5.67 35.53
N SER A 307 28.89 4.39 35.84
CA SER A 307 29.65 3.30 35.23
C SER A 307 28.83 2.61 34.14
N LEU A 308 29.23 2.75 32.87
CA LEU A 308 28.56 2.14 31.73
C LEU A 308 29.32 0.89 31.25
N SER A 309 28.63 -0.24 31.17
CA SER A 309 29.14 -1.49 30.61
C SER A 309 28.64 -1.68 29.18
N PHE A 310 29.56 -1.94 28.26
CA PHE A 310 29.28 -2.17 26.85
C PHE A 310 29.53 -3.64 26.50
N THR A 311 28.49 -4.32 26.02
CA THR A 311 28.54 -5.71 25.55
C THR A 311 28.36 -5.72 24.04
N PHE A 312 29.28 -6.36 23.32
CA PHE A 312 29.31 -6.42 21.86
C PHE A 312 28.95 -7.84 21.40
N GLU A 313 27.91 -7.96 20.59
CA GLU A 313 27.49 -9.23 19.99
C GLU A 313 27.49 -9.12 18.48
N ALA A 314 28.21 -10.01 17.79
CA ALA A 314 28.25 -10.02 16.34
C ALA A 314 26.92 -10.52 15.74
N MET A 315 26.45 -9.86 14.69
CA MET A 315 25.20 -10.25 14.01
C MET A 315 25.44 -11.26 12.88
N ASN A 316 24.47 -12.16 12.67
CA ASN A 316 24.43 -13.00 11.48
C ASN A 316 24.20 -12.13 10.24
N GLY A 317 25.17 -12.11 9.31
CA GLY A 317 25.15 -11.25 8.12
C GLY A 317 26.10 -10.05 8.17
N GLY A 318 26.90 -9.91 9.24
CA GLY A 318 27.86 -8.82 9.41
C GLY A 318 27.33 -7.70 10.31
N GLY A 319 28.24 -6.87 10.83
CA GLY A 319 27.92 -5.84 11.82
C GLY A 319 27.87 -6.36 13.27
N SER A 320 27.45 -5.52 14.20
CA SER A 320 27.44 -5.81 15.64
C SER A 320 26.33 -5.09 16.39
N VAL A 321 25.75 -5.75 17.39
CA VAL A 321 24.87 -5.17 18.40
C VAL A 321 25.72 -4.75 19.60
N VAL A 322 25.49 -3.55 20.11
CA VAL A 322 26.10 -3.02 21.33
C VAL A 322 24.99 -2.75 22.34
N LEU A 323 25.04 -3.46 23.45
CA LEU A 323 24.20 -3.23 24.62
C LEU A 323 24.94 -2.37 25.63
N ILE A 324 24.26 -1.40 26.21
CA ILE A 324 24.79 -0.46 27.20
C ILE A 324 23.98 -0.61 28.47
N GLU A 325 24.65 -1.01 29.54
CA GLU A 325 24.08 -1.15 30.87
C GLU A 325 24.69 -0.11 31.81
N ASP A 326 23.86 0.60 32.56
CA ASP A 326 24.32 1.38 33.70
C ASP A 326 24.52 0.43 34.88
N VAL A 327 25.78 0.12 35.19
CA VAL A 327 26.19 -0.82 36.23
C VAL A 327 26.64 -0.09 37.50
N THR A 328 26.29 1.18 37.67
CA THR A 328 26.73 2.01 38.81
C THR A 328 26.33 1.39 40.15
N GLU A 329 25.05 1.03 40.31
CA GLU A 329 24.56 0.39 41.55
C GLU A 329 25.22 -0.96 41.79
N ARG A 330 25.33 -1.79 40.74
CA ARG A 330 25.98 -3.11 40.83
C ARG A 330 27.43 -2.98 41.30
N ARG A 331 28.19 -2.06 40.72
CA ARG A 331 29.58 -1.83 41.12
C ARG A 331 29.71 -1.25 42.52
N ALA A 332 28.80 -0.36 42.92
CA ALA A 332 28.79 0.17 44.28
C ALA A 332 28.54 -0.94 45.31
N ALA A 333 27.59 -1.84 45.04
CA ALA A 333 27.32 -3.00 45.88
C ALA A 333 28.50 -3.98 45.94
N GLU A 334 29.10 -4.31 44.79
CA GLU A 334 30.30 -5.16 44.73
C GLU A 334 31.50 -4.55 45.47
N ALA A 335 31.70 -3.23 45.36
CA ALA A 335 32.75 -2.52 46.06
C ALA A 335 32.51 -2.52 47.58
N ALA A 336 31.27 -2.34 48.03
CA ALA A 336 30.90 -2.42 49.44
C ALA A 336 31.14 -3.83 50.01
N ILE A 337 30.75 -4.88 49.28
CA ILE A 337 31.00 -6.28 49.67
C ILE A 337 32.51 -6.56 49.72
N ARG A 338 33.27 -6.15 48.70
CA ARG A 338 34.74 -6.31 48.69
C ARG A 338 35.41 -5.54 49.82
N HIS A 339 34.91 -4.35 50.15
CA HIS A 339 35.41 -3.56 51.26
C HIS A 339 35.17 -4.27 52.59
N LEU A 340 33.96 -4.78 52.83
CA LEU A 340 33.61 -5.57 54.02
C LEU A 340 34.41 -6.89 54.11
N ALA A 341 34.72 -7.53 52.98
CA ALA A 341 35.51 -8.76 52.96
C ALA A 341 37.02 -8.53 53.19
N ARG A 342 37.53 -7.31 52.90
CA ARG A 342 38.93 -6.93 53.14
C ARG A 342 39.17 -6.32 54.52
N TYR A 343 38.12 -5.75 55.12
CA TYR A 343 38.14 -5.17 56.46
C TYR A 343 37.15 -5.93 57.34
N ASP A 344 37.62 -7.03 57.93
CA ASP A 344 36.93 -7.72 59.02
C ASP A 344 36.85 -6.74 60.23
N PRO A 345 35.67 -6.38 60.75
CA PRO A 345 35.53 -5.36 61.79
C PRO A 345 35.98 -5.82 63.20
N LEU A 346 36.75 -6.90 63.32
CA LEU A 346 37.14 -7.53 64.59
C LEU A 346 38.65 -7.65 64.85
N THR A 347 39.48 -6.97 64.08
CA THR A 347 40.90 -6.71 64.41
C THR A 347 41.23 -5.25 64.13
#